data_AF-A0A5B9VVX7-F1
#
_entry.id   AF-A0A5B9VVX7-F1
#
_cell.length_a   1.000
_cell.length_b   1.000
_cell.length_c   1.000
_cell.angle_alpha   90.00
_cell.angle_beta   90.00
_cell.angle_gamma   90.00
#
_symmetry.space_group_name_H-M   'P 1'
#
loop_
_entity.id
_entity.type
_entity.pdbx_description
1 polymer ?
#
loop_
_entity_poly.entity_id
_entity_poly.type
_entity_poly.pdbx_seq_one_letter_code
_entity_poly.pdbx_strand_id
1 'polypeptide(L)'
;MSKRCQVSTAIGLTMLGPIYKKHFDHAIHGEGMVEHLEHLRRRTAGPMIIVRGGLHVHRSSPVKAFLAEHPEIGMERHSSYAPELNPQAH
;
A
#
# COMPACT_ATOMS: atom_id res chain seq x y z
N MET A 1 -20.48 -10.85 -24.61
CA MET A 1 -19.10 -10.87 -24.07
C MET A 1 -19.15 -10.54 -22.59
N SER A 2 -18.78 -11.49 -21.72
CA SER A 2 -18.73 -11.25 -20.27
C SER A 2 -17.58 -10.30 -19.95
N LYS A 3 -17.85 -9.10 -19.42
CA LYS A 3 -16.82 -8.22 -18.86
C LYS A 3 -16.17 -8.97 -17.70
N ARG A 4 -14.87 -9.28 -17.79
CA ARG A 4 -14.12 -9.78 -16.62
C ARG A 4 -14.23 -8.73 -15.52
N CYS A 5 -14.87 -9.11 -14.41
CA CYS A 5 -14.90 -8.28 -13.21
C CYS A 5 -13.58 -8.54 -12.47
N GLN A 6 -12.63 -7.63 -12.59
CA GLN A 6 -11.35 -7.71 -11.88
C GLN A 6 -11.42 -6.80 -10.67
N VAL A 7 -11.14 -7.36 -9.49
CA VAL A 7 -11.02 -6.59 -8.25
C VAL A 7 -9.56 -6.65 -7.80
N SER A 8 -8.97 -5.49 -7.54
CA SER A 8 -7.67 -5.35 -6.90
C SER A 8 -7.86 -4.96 -5.45
N THR A 9 -7.01 -5.45 -4.56
CA THR A 9 -7.05 -5.07 -3.14
C THR A 9 -5.67 -4.63 -2.68
N ALA A 10 -5.61 -3.47 -2.02
CA ALA A 10 -4.44 -3.05 -1.26
C ALA A 10 -4.68 -3.33 0.22
N ILE A 11 -3.72 -3.98 0.87
CA ILE A 11 -3.83 -4.44 2.26
C ILE A 11 -2.65 -3.88 3.06
N GLY A 12 -2.96 -3.17 4.15
CA GLY A 12 -2.01 -2.76 5.17
C GLY A 12 -2.13 -3.64 6.42
N LEU A 13 -1.02 -4.22 6.86
CA LEU A 13 -0.94 -5.01 8.08
C LEU A 13 -0.22 -4.20 9.17
N THR A 14 -0.69 -4.34 10.41
CA THR A 14 -0.04 -3.79 11.59
C THR A 14 0.33 -4.94 12.52
N MET A 15 1.41 -4.80 13.29
CA MET A 15 1.97 -5.91 14.10
C MET A 15 1.02 -6.39 15.22
N LEU A 16 0.24 -5.49 15.81
CA LEU A 16 -0.65 -5.77 16.95
C LEU A 16 -2.05 -5.16 16.79
N GLY A 17 -2.32 -4.54 15.64
CA GLY A 17 -3.51 -3.73 15.41
C GLY A 17 -4.40 -4.31 14.32
N PRO A 18 -5.36 -3.51 13.84
CA PRO A 18 -6.26 -3.91 12.77
C PRO A 18 -5.54 -4.10 11.43
N ILE A 19 -6.18 -4.88 10.56
CA ILE A 19 -5.84 -5.01 9.15
C ILE A 19 -6.67 -3.99 8.37
N TYR A 20 -6.02 -3.21 7.53
CA TYR A 20 -6.69 -2.23 6.66
C TYR A 20 -6.74 -2.75 5.23
N LYS A 21 -7.92 -2.68 4.60
CA LYS A 21 -8.13 -3.15 3.24
C LYS A 21 -8.85 -2.08 2.43
N LYS A 22 -8.39 -1.83 1.22
CA LYS A 22 -9.11 -1.01 0.22
C LYS A 22 -9.25 -1.79 -1.07
N HIS A 23 -10.47 -1.86 -1.57
CA HIS A 23 -10.82 -2.56 -2.81
C HIS A 23 -10.97 -1.58 -3.96
N PHE A 24 -10.55 -2.00 -5.14
CA PHE A 24 -10.62 -1.26 -6.38
C PHE A 24 -11.21 -2.17 -7.45
N ASP A 25 -12.13 -1.67 -8.27
CA ASP A 25 -12.70 -2.36 -9.42
C ASP A 25 -11.81 -2.27 -10.69
N HIS A 26 -10.58 -1.79 -10.50
CA HIS A 26 -9.57 -1.57 -11.53
C HIS A 26 -8.18 -1.96 -11.01
N ALA A 27 -7.18 -1.96 -11.91
CA ALA A 27 -5.79 -2.17 -11.54
C ALA A 27 -5.23 -0.97 -10.76
N ILE A 28 -4.52 -1.22 -9.67
CA ILE A 28 -3.99 -0.15 -8.81
C ILE A 28 -2.78 0.51 -9.48
N HIS A 29 -2.92 1.78 -9.82
CA HIS A 29 -1.84 2.65 -10.31
C HIS A 29 -1.43 3.69 -9.25
N GLY A 30 -0.57 4.66 -9.60
CA GLY A 30 0.00 5.62 -8.66
C GLY A 30 -1.04 6.34 -7.81
N GLU A 31 -2.06 6.93 -8.44
CA GLU A 31 -3.18 7.59 -7.73
C GLU A 31 -3.96 6.62 -6.83
N GLY A 32 -4.29 5.42 -7.32
CA GLY A 32 -4.95 4.39 -6.50
C GLY A 32 -4.12 3.98 -5.27
N MET A 33 -2.79 4.04 -5.38
CA MET A 33 -1.91 3.81 -4.24
C MET A 33 -1.92 4.99 -3.26
N VAL A 34 -1.89 6.25 -3.74
CA VAL A 34 -2.06 7.44 -2.89
C VAL A 34 -3.38 7.37 -2.12
N GLU A 35 -4.45 7.01 -2.81
CA GLU A 35 -5.77 6.77 -2.24
C GLU A 35 -5.80 5.70 -1.13
N HIS A 36 -4.93 4.69 -1.22
CA HIS A 36 -4.76 3.68 -0.16
C HIS A 36 -3.93 4.22 0.99
N LEU A 37 -2.83 4.94 0.72
CA LEU A 37 -1.99 5.55 1.74
C LEU A 37 -2.77 6.57 2.59
N GLU A 38 -3.60 7.39 1.96
CA GLU A 38 -4.52 8.28 2.66
C GLU A 38 -5.51 7.53 3.55
N HIS A 39 -6.04 6.41 3.04
CA HIS A 39 -6.94 5.57 3.83
C HIS A 39 -6.23 5.04 5.08
N LEU A 40 -4.98 4.58 4.96
CA LEU A 40 -4.18 4.15 6.10
C LEU A 40 -3.94 5.30 7.08
N ARG A 41 -3.46 6.45 6.60
CA ARG A 41 -3.17 7.65 7.42
C ARG A 41 -4.39 8.12 8.21
N ARG A 42 -5.58 8.15 7.60
CA ARG A 42 -6.82 8.54 8.29
C ARG A 42 -7.24 7.56 9.39
N ARG A 43 -6.83 6.30 9.29
CA ARG A 43 -7.28 5.21 10.16
C ARG A 43 -6.29 4.82 11.25
N THR A 44 -5.02 5.21 11.09
CA THR A 44 -3.95 4.99 12.06
C THR A 44 -3.55 6.34 12.60
N ALA A 45 -3.83 6.60 13.88
CA ALA A 45 -3.47 7.85 14.50
C ALA A 45 -1.96 7.86 14.79
N GLY A 46 -1.21 8.70 14.07
CA GLY A 46 0.21 8.97 14.34
C GLY A 46 1.19 8.45 13.27
N PRO A 47 2.50 8.56 13.54
CA PRO A 47 3.55 8.16 12.61
C PRO A 47 3.48 6.67 12.27
N MET A 48 3.82 6.32 11.03
CA MET A 48 3.85 4.93 10.59
C MET A 48 5.07 4.64 9.73
N ILE A 49 5.50 3.38 9.73
CA ILE A 49 6.52 2.88 8.80
C ILE A 49 5.85 1.89 7.85
N ILE A 50 5.95 2.16 6.55
CA ILE A 50 5.44 1.28 5.51
C ILE A 50 6.60 0.45 4.97
N VAL A 51 6.53 -0.86 5.19
CA VAL A 51 7.45 -1.84 4.60
C VAL A 51 6.94 -2.20 3.20
N ARG A 52 7.73 -1.89 2.17
CA ARG A 52 7.29 -1.99 0.76
C ARG A 52 8.07 -3.05 0.00
N GLY A 53 7.33 -3.88 -0.74
CA GLY A 53 7.89 -4.77 -1.77
C GLY A 53 8.38 -4.03 -3.02
N GLY A 54 8.92 -4.78 -3.99
CA GLY A 54 9.58 -4.26 -5.19
C GLY A 54 8.68 -3.70 -6.30
N LEU A 55 7.36 -3.56 -6.10
CA LEU A 55 6.43 -3.12 -7.15
C LEU A 55 6.71 -1.68 -7.60
N HIS A 56 6.63 -1.46 -8.92
CA HIS A 56 6.89 -0.14 -9.52
C HIS A 56 5.95 0.95 -9.03
N VAL A 57 4.67 0.61 -8.77
CA VAL A 57 3.66 1.57 -8.30
C VAL A 57 4.06 2.28 -7.00
N HIS A 58 4.80 1.59 -6.13
CA HIS A 58 5.33 2.16 -4.87
C HIS A 58 6.30 3.34 -5.12
N ARG A 59 6.97 3.36 -6.28
CA ARG A 59 7.97 4.38 -6.63
C ARG A 59 7.46 5.40 -7.65
N SER A 60 6.15 5.38 -7.94
CA SER A 60 5.53 6.31 -8.88
C SER A 60 5.60 7.76 -8.40
N SER A 61 5.55 8.71 -9.33
CA SER A 61 5.61 10.14 -9.01
C SER A 61 4.51 10.60 -8.04
N PRO A 62 3.23 10.19 -8.20
CA PRO A 62 2.17 10.57 -7.25
C PRO A 62 2.45 10.10 -5.83
N VAL A 63 2.91 8.86 -5.68
CA VAL A 63 3.27 8.31 -4.36
C VAL A 63 4.43 9.08 -3.73
N LYS A 64 5.46 9.42 -4.51
CA LYS A 64 6.59 10.23 -4.00
C LYS A 64 6.14 11.62 -3.55
N ALA A 65 5.28 12.29 -4.32
CA ALA A 65 4.75 13.60 -3.97
C ALA A 65 3.95 13.54 -2.67
N PHE A 66 3.03 12.58 -2.55
CA PHE A 66 2.27 12.35 -1.32
C PHE A 66 3.16 12.17 -0.09
N LEU A 67 4.21 11.36 -0.20
CA LEU A 67 5.11 11.09 0.93
C LEU A 67 5.98 12.29 1.30
N ALA A 68 6.28 13.18 0.34
CA ALA A 68 7.00 14.42 0.62
C ALA A 68 6.14 15.39 1.46
N GLU A 69 4.80 15.33 1.32
CA GLU A 69 3.85 16.11 2.11
C GLU A 69 3.57 15.50 3.50
N HIS A 70 3.92 14.22 3.70
CA HIS A 70 3.63 13.45 4.91
C HIS A 70 4.91 12.86 5.54
N PRO A 71 5.77 13.69 6.16
CA PRO A 71 7.04 13.24 6.75
C PRO A 71 6.86 12.28 7.94
N GLU A 72 5.67 12.20 8.52
CA GLU A 72 5.30 11.22 9.55
C GLU A 72 5.20 9.77 9.01
N ILE A 73 5.20 9.59 7.69
CA ILE A 73 5.15 8.30 7.02
C ILE A 73 6.56 7.89 6.56
N GLY A 74 7.20 7.03 7.34
CA GLY A 74 8.46 6.38 6.98
C GLY A 74 8.25 5.28 5.93
N MET A 75 9.27 5.01 5.13
CA MET A 75 9.26 3.89 4.19
C MET A 75 10.52 3.07 4.24
N GLU A 76 10.32 1.78 4.44
CA GLU A 76 11.39 0.78 4.42
C GLU A 76 11.22 -0.14 3.22
N ARG A 77 12.34 -0.51 2.60
CA ARG A 77 12.34 -1.43 1.47
C ARG A 77 12.50 -2.84 1.99
N HIS A 78 11.53 -3.69 1.67
CA HIS A 78 11.65 -5.12 1.84
C HIS A 78 12.59 -5.71 0.77
N SER A 79 13.39 -6.72 1.11
CA SER A 79 14.22 -7.41 0.12
C SER A 79 13.34 -7.94 -1.02
N SER A 80 13.83 -7.83 -2.25
CA SER A 80 13.00 -7.93 -3.46
C SER A 80 12.47 -9.33 -3.76
N TYR A 81 12.89 -10.38 -3.06
CA TYR A 81 12.42 -11.74 -3.30
C TYR A 81 12.59 -12.64 -2.07
N ALA A 82 11.82 -12.33 -1.03
CA ALA A 82 11.64 -13.19 0.14
C ALA A 82 10.14 -13.22 0.48
N PRO A 83 9.29 -13.85 -0.36
CA PRO A 83 7.85 -13.93 -0.12
C PRO A 83 7.52 -14.52 1.26
N GLU A 84 8.36 -15.40 1.79
CA GLU A 84 8.26 -15.96 3.14
C GLU A 84 8.32 -14.91 4.27
N LEU A 85 8.84 -13.72 3.97
CA LEU A 85 8.90 -12.60 4.91
C LEU A 85 7.74 -11.61 4.73
N ASN A 86 6.92 -11.75 3.68
CA ASN A 86 5.71 -10.98 3.52
C ASN A 86 4.56 -11.66 4.28
N PRO A 87 4.03 -11.07 5.36
CA PRO A 87 2.95 -11.68 6.14
C PRO A 87 1.64 -11.89 5.37
N GLN A 88 1.49 -11.37 4.14
CA GLN A 88 0.33 -11.68 3.27
C GLN A 88 0.53 -12.87 2.34
N ALA A 89 1.74 -13.43 2.24
CA ALA A 89 2.02 -14.52 1.32
C ALA A 89 1.60 -15.90 1.88
N HIS A 90 1.16 -15.97 3.14
CA HIS A 90 0.80 -17.19 3.87
C HIS A 90 -0.63 -17.15 4.38
#